data_AF-A0A3S1BY47-F1
#
_entry.id   AF-A0A3S1BY47-F1
#
_cell.length_a   1.000
_cell.length_b   1.000
_cell.length_c   1.000
_cell.angle_alpha   90.00
_cell.angle_beta   90.00
_cell.angle_gamma   90.00
#
_symmetry.space_group_name_H-M   'P 1'
#
loop_
_entity.id
_entity.type
_entity.pdbx_description
1 polymer ?
#
loop_
_entity_poly.entity_id
_entity_poly.type
_entity_poly.pdbx_seq_one_letter_code
_entity_poly.pdbx_strand_id
1 'polypeptide(L)'
;MSEKQNSSQDLIGVLVQSLQNGNFEEDEEEIATEKESYGEEYITQLQTACNNFLKKDSFQVGQLVKWKANLKNRKYPYKNQPAIVVEILDEPIISNDEESSSPYFRENLDIILGILVDDDTFLTFYYDIRRFEAY
;
A
#
# COMPACT_ATOMS: atom_id res chain seq x y z
N MET A 1 -51.78 36.84 21.60
CA MET A 1 -50.88 35.73 21.25
C MET A 1 -49.86 36.29 20.28
N SER A 2 -48.66 36.58 20.76
CA SER A 2 -47.54 37.12 19.97
C SER A 2 -46.24 36.49 20.45
N GLU A 3 -45.35 36.36 19.48
CA GLU A 3 -44.10 35.61 19.44
C GLU A 3 -43.13 35.91 20.58
N LYS A 4 -42.27 34.94 20.88
CA LYS A 4 -40.89 35.21 21.29
C LYS A 4 -39.96 34.09 20.82
N GLN A 5 -39.28 34.39 19.71
CA GLN A 5 -37.97 33.85 19.34
C GLN A 5 -36.97 34.06 20.48
N ASN A 6 -36.15 33.05 20.81
CA ASN A 6 -34.67 33.11 20.78
C ASN A 6 -34.10 31.84 21.43
N SER A 7 -33.77 30.83 20.62
CA SER A 7 -33.00 29.65 21.05
C SER A 7 -31.79 29.38 20.14
N SER A 8 -31.79 29.92 18.91
CA SER A 8 -30.68 29.74 17.96
C SER A 8 -29.48 30.67 18.18
N GLN A 9 -29.60 31.75 18.95
CA GLN A 9 -28.47 32.66 19.18
C GLN A 9 -27.47 32.15 20.24
N ASP A 10 -27.91 31.26 21.15
CA ASP A 10 -27.02 30.69 22.17
C ASP A 10 -26.13 29.56 21.62
N LEU A 11 -26.58 28.83 20.61
CA LEU A 11 -25.82 27.73 20.03
C LEU A 11 -24.57 28.21 19.28
N ILE A 12 -24.65 29.35 18.61
CA ILE A 12 -23.51 29.96 17.91
C ILE A 12 -22.48 30.46 18.93
N GLY A 13 -22.93 31.02 20.06
CA GLY A 13 -22.06 31.46 21.14
C GLY A 13 -21.27 30.31 21.76
N VAL A 14 -21.91 29.17 22.01
CA VAL A 14 -21.28 27.95 22.54
C VAL A 14 -20.26 27.37 21.54
N LEU A 15 -20.57 27.40 20.24
CA LEU A 15 -19.68 26.88 19.20
C LEU A 15 -18.40 27.73 19.09
N VAL A 16 -18.53 29.07 19.12
CA VAL A 16 -17.38 29.99 19.07
C VAL A 16 -16.48 29.85 20.30
N GLN A 17 -17.07 29.59 21.47
CA GLN A 17 -16.31 29.42 22.71
C GLN A 17 -15.59 28.06 22.78
N SER A 18 -16.15 27.04 22.13
CA SER A 18 -15.51 25.73 21.97
C SER A 18 -14.32 25.78 20.99
N LEU A 19 -14.38 26.65 19.97
CA LEU A 19 -13.28 26.86 19.02
C LEU A 19 -12.07 27.61 19.63
N GLN A 20 -12.26 28.33 20.73
CA GLN A 20 -11.19 29.12 21.36
C GLN A 20 -10.42 28.36 22.45
N ASN A 21 -10.94 27.23 22.93
CA ASN A 21 -10.28 26.37 23.90
C ASN A 21 -9.73 25.13 23.19
N GLY A 22 -8.48 25.24 22.73
CA GLY A 22 -7.77 24.21 21.98
C GLY A 22 -7.83 22.83 22.61
N ASN A 23 -8.44 21.91 21.86
CA ASN A 23 -8.11 20.50 21.76
C ASN A 23 -8.82 19.98 20.49
N PHE A 24 -8.30 20.40 19.33
CA PHE A 24 -8.56 19.70 18.09
C PHE A 24 -7.52 18.59 18.03
N GLU A 25 -7.93 17.36 18.32
CA GLU A 25 -7.21 16.21 17.79
C GLU A 25 -7.26 16.36 16.26
N GLU A 26 -6.09 16.50 15.66
CA GLU A 26 -5.91 16.65 14.22
C GLU A 26 -6.25 15.31 13.55
N ASP A 27 -7.54 15.02 13.42
CA ASP A 27 -8.03 14.17 12.35
C ASP A 27 -7.91 15.01 11.05
N GLU A 28 -6.69 15.08 10.51
CA GLU A 28 -6.46 15.54 9.14
C GLU A 28 -7.14 14.53 8.20
N GLU A 29 -8.45 14.70 7.97
CA GLU A 29 -9.09 14.15 6.78
C GLU A 29 -8.37 14.77 5.57
N GLU A 30 -7.44 14.01 5.00
CA GLU A 30 -6.74 14.35 3.77
C GLU A 30 -7.80 14.51 2.67
N ILE A 31 -8.20 15.74 2.39
CA ILE A 31 -9.11 16.05 1.28
C ILE A 31 -8.41 15.60 0.00
N ALA A 32 -8.84 14.45 -0.53
CA ALA A 32 -8.31 13.88 -1.76
C ALA A 32 -8.44 14.92 -2.88
N THR A 33 -7.31 15.51 -3.29
CA THR A 33 -7.27 16.44 -4.41
C THR A 33 -7.46 15.63 -5.70
N GLU A 34 -8.60 15.82 -6.35
CA GLU A 34 -8.85 15.21 -7.67
C GLU A 34 -7.82 15.75 -8.66
N LYS A 35 -6.95 14.87 -9.17
CA LYS A 35 -5.97 15.23 -10.20
C LYS A 35 -6.69 15.43 -11.53
N GLU A 36 -6.61 16.63 -12.10
CA GLU A 36 -7.31 16.99 -13.35
C GLU A 36 -6.85 16.17 -14.57
N SER A 37 -5.59 15.71 -14.62
CA SER A 37 -5.07 14.89 -15.73
C SER A 37 -3.75 14.18 -15.39
N TYR A 38 -3.45 13.09 -16.11
CA TYR A 38 -2.17 12.36 -16.08
C TYR A 38 -1.48 12.45 -17.45
N GLY A 39 -0.17 12.70 -17.47
CA GLY A 39 0.61 12.86 -18.71
C GLY A 39 1.04 11.54 -19.38
N GLU A 40 1.53 11.64 -20.61
CA GLU A 40 1.99 10.49 -21.43
C GLU A 40 3.05 9.61 -20.75
N GLU A 41 3.96 10.22 -19.97
CA GLU A 41 4.97 9.48 -19.22
C GLU A 41 4.33 8.54 -18.19
N TYR A 42 3.34 9.03 -17.44
CA TYR A 42 2.61 8.22 -16.47
C TYR A 42 1.88 7.05 -17.15
N ILE A 43 1.20 7.32 -18.26
CA ILE A 43 0.49 6.31 -19.04
C ILE A 43 1.45 5.22 -19.50
N THR A 44 2.62 5.61 -20.01
CA THR A 44 3.66 4.68 -20.47
C THR A 44 4.22 3.85 -19.32
N GLN A 45 4.50 4.47 -18.17
CA GLN A 45 4.97 3.77 -16.96
C GLN A 45 3.92 2.76 -16.46
N LEU A 46 2.64 3.13 -16.46
CA LEU A 46 1.53 2.28 -16.05
C LEU A 46 1.40 1.05 -16.97
N GLN A 47 1.43 1.25 -18.28
CA GLN A 47 1.40 0.17 -19.26
C GLN A 47 2.59 -0.78 -19.09
N THR A 48 3.78 -0.23 -18.86
CA THR A 48 5.00 -1.01 -18.63
C THR A 48 4.91 -1.84 -17.35
N ALA A 49 4.45 -1.24 -16.24
CA ALA A 49 4.25 -1.94 -14.98
C ALA A 49 3.22 -3.07 -15.11
N CYS A 50 2.10 -2.82 -15.79
CA CYS A 50 1.08 -3.83 -16.07
C CYS A 50 1.65 -5.02 -16.85
N ASN A 51 2.37 -4.74 -17.95
CA ASN A 51 3.01 -5.79 -18.76
C ASN A 51 4.02 -6.61 -17.95
N ASN A 52 4.82 -5.95 -17.10
CA ASN A 52 5.79 -6.63 -16.24
C ASN A 52 5.10 -7.52 -15.19
N PHE A 53 3.97 -7.08 -14.64
CA PHE A 53 3.21 -7.83 -13.65
C PHE A 53 2.49 -9.05 -14.26
N LEU A 54 1.97 -8.92 -15.48
CA LEU A 54 1.32 -10.03 -16.17
C LEU A 54 2.32 -11.09 -16.65
N LYS A 55 3.58 -10.71 -16.87
CA LYS A 55 4.64 -11.64 -17.20
C LYS A 55 5.02 -12.49 -15.98
N LYS A 56 4.71 -13.79 -16.03
CA LYS A 56 5.17 -14.76 -15.01
C LYS A 56 6.51 -15.34 -15.43
N ASP A 57 7.53 -15.15 -14.61
CA ASP A 57 8.82 -15.82 -14.74
C ASP A 57 8.82 -17.10 -13.87
N SER A 58 9.68 -18.07 -14.21
CA SER A 58 9.88 -19.29 -13.42
C SER A 58 11.15 -19.15 -12.58
N PHE A 59 11.07 -19.61 -11.33
CA PHE A 59 12.18 -19.56 -10.38
C PHE A 59 12.47 -20.95 -9.82
N GLN A 60 13.61 -21.06 -9.13
CA GLN A 60 14.01 -22.26 -8.40
C GLN A 60 14.57 -21.88 -7.02
N VAL A 61 14.46 -22.78 -6.06
CA VAL A 61 15.04 -22.61 -4.71
C VAL A 61 16.54 -22.29 -4.82
N GLY A 62 16.99 -21.31 -4.04
CA GLY A 62 18.36 -20.79 -4.06
C GLY A 62 18.65 -19.72 -5.11
N GLN A 63 17.72 -19.41 -6.01
CA GLN A 63 17.89 -18.35 -7.00
C GLN A 63 17.83 -16.96 -6.36
N LEU A 64 18.70 -16.04 -6.80
CA LEU A 64 18.62 -14.63 -6.44
C LEU A 64 17.60 -13.91 -7.32
N VAL A 65 16.77 -13.10 -6.68
CA VAL A 65 15.71 -12.32 -7.31
C VAL A 65 15.70 -10.88 -6.79
N LYS A 66 15.05 -10.01 -7.55
CA LYS A 66 14.74 -8.61 -7.18
C LYS A 66 13.35 -8.21 -7.64
N TRP A 67 12.87 -7.09 -7.13
CA TRP A 67 11.65 -6.47 -7.64
C TRP A 67 11.79 -6.11 -9.12
N LYS A 68 10.77 -6.43 -9.90
CA LYS A 68 10.57 -5.81 -11.20
C LYS A 68 10.36 -4.31 -11.05
N ALA A 69 10.77 -3.57 -12.08
CA ALA A 69 10.55 -2.13 -12.13
C ALA A 69 9.07 -1.78 -11.86
N ASN A 70 8.85 -0.86 -10.92
CA ASN A 70 7.55 -0.33 -10.50
C ASN A 70 6.61 -1.33 -9.78
N LEU A 71 7.07 -2.52 -9.37
CA LEU A 71 6.20 -3.55 -8.77
C LEU A 71 6.42 -3.82 -7.27
N LYS A 72 7.31 -3.08 -6.60
CA LYS A 72 7.53 -3.17 -5.14
C LYS A 72 6.30 -2.70 -4.37
N ASN A 73 5.74 -3.58 -3.55
CA ASN A 73 4.59 -3.27 -2.70
C ASN A 73 4.80 -3.65 -1.22
N ARG A 74 6.01 -4.04 -0.81
CA ARG A 74 6.33 -4.35 0.60
C ARG A 74 7.54 -3.57 1.08
N LYS A 75 7.78 -3.54 2.40
CA LYS A 75 8.96 -2.89 3.01
C LYS A 75 10.26 -3.52 2.50
N TYR A 76 10.38 -4.84 2.66
CA TYR A 76 11.52 -5.66 2.22
C TYR A 76 11.13 -6.54 1.02
N PRO A 77 12.09 -6.95 0.17
CA PRO A 77 13.45 -6.40 0.13
C PRO A 77 13.42 -4.92 -0.27
N TYR A 78 14.46 -4.15 0.04
CA TYR A 78 14.60 -2.81 -0.53
C TYR A 78 14.71 -2.88 -2.06
N LYS A 79 14.48 -1.75 -2.76
CA LYS A 79 14.29 -1.71 -4.22
C LYS A 79 15.36 -2.48 -5.02
N ASN A 80 16.62 -2.42 -4.59
CA ASN A 80 17.75 -3.10 -5.24
C ASN A 80 18.43 -4.14 -4.33
N GLN A 81 17.82 -4.48 -3.19
CA GLN A 81 18.34 -5.51 -2.31
C GLN A 81 17.99 -6.89 -2.88
N PRO A 82 18.97 -7.77 -3.11
CA PRO A 82 18.70 -9.13 -3.54
C PRO A 82 17.95 -9.90 -2.44
N ALA A 83 17.04 -10.77 -2.86
CA ALA A 83 16.44 -11.78 -2.01
C ALA A 83 16.71 -13.17 -2.62
N ILE A 84 16.71 -14.21 -1.79
CA ILE A 84 16.89 -15.59 -2.24
C ILE A 84 15.59 -16.36 -2.18
N VAL A 85 15.27 -17.14 -3.22
CA VAL A 85 14.09 -18.01 -3.22
C VAL A 85 14.29 -19.13 -2.21
N VAL A 86 13.43 -19.17 -1.19
CA VAL A 86 13.41 -20.21 -0.16
C VAL A 86 12.44 -21.32 -0.55
N GLU A 87 11.26 -20.95 -1.05
CA GLU A 87 10.21 -21.89 -1.42
C GLU A 87 9.30 -21.29 -2.50
N ILE A 88 8.73 -22.14 -3.35
CA ILE A 88 7.65 -21.80 -4.29
C ILE A 88 6.47 -22.69 -3.92
N LEU A 89 5.32 -22.07 -3.65
CA LEU A 89 4.13 -22.77 -3.19
C LEU A 89 3.33 -23.30 -4.39
N ASP A 90 2.95 -24.57 -4.34
CA ASP A 90 2.05 -25.15 -5.35
C ASP A 90 0.63 -24.55 -5.26
N GLU A 91 0.19 -24.23 -4.04
CA GLU A 91 -1.09 -23.56 -3.77
C GLU A 91 -0.83 -22.17 -3.15
N PRO A 92 -1.28 -21.06 -3.78
CA PRO A 92 -1.09 -19.71 -3.24
C PRO A 92 -1.89 -19.49 -1.97
N ILE A 93 -1.29 -18.81 -1.00
CA ILE A 93 -1.99 -18.26 0.17
C ILE A 93 -2.67 -16.95 -0.26
N ILE A 94 -3.97 -16.85 -0.03
CA ILE A 94 -4.71 -15.61 -0.24
C ILE A 94 -4.59 -14.73 0.99
N SER A 95 -4.18 -13.48 0.81
CA SER A 95 -4.13 -12.49 1.89
C SER A 95 -5.52 -12.31 2.52
N ASN A 96 -5.55 -12.24 3.86
CA ASN A 96 -6.76 -12.06 4.67
C ASN A 96 -7.14 -10.58 4.86
N ASP A 97 -6.54 -9.67 4.11
CA ASP A 97 -6.94 -8.26 4.14
C ASP A 97 -8.40 -8.12 3.67
N GLU A 98 -9.20 -7.40 4.44
CA GLU A 98 -10.65 -7.24 4.23
C GLU A 98 -10.99 -5.95 3.46
N GLU A 99 -10.06 -5.01 3.37
CA GLU A 99 -10.28 -3.70 2.77
C GLU A 99 -10.01 -3.75 1.26
N SER A 100 -11.06 -3.60 0.43
CA SER A 100 -10.91 -3.72 -1.03
C SER A 100 -10.04 -2.63 -1.67
N SER A 101 -9.86 -1.49 -0.99
CA SER A 101 -8.92 -0.43 -1.34
C SER A 101 -7.46 -0.76 -1.01
N SER A 102 -7.21 -1.77 -0.17
CA SER A 102 -5.86 -2.19 0.18
C SER A 102 -5.18 -2.87 -1.01
N PRO A 103 -3.90 -2.55 -1.30
CA PRO A 103 -3.13 -3.26 -2.32
C PRO A 103 -2.86 -4.73 -1.96
N TYR A 104 -3.20 -5.16 -0.73
CA TYR A 104 -3.03 -6.52 -0.24
C TYR A 104 -4.35 -7.31 -0.22
N PHE A 105 -5.48 -6.68 -0.59
CA PHE A 105 -6.77 -7.36 -0.67
C PHE A 105 -6.70 -8.53 -1.64
N ARG A 106 -6.94 -9.74 -1.11
CA ARG A 106 -6.92 -11.00 -1.86
C ARG A 106 -5.66 -11.20 -2.73
N GLU A 107 -4.53 -10.66 -2.29
CA GLU A 107 -3.26 -10.90 -2.98
C GLU A 107 -2.90 -12.39 -2.92
N ASN A 108 -2.44 -12.94 -4.05
CA ASN A 108 -1.96 -14.31 -4.15
C ASN A 108 -0.49 -14.37 -3.75
N LEU A 109 -0.18 -15.04 -2.65
CA LEU A 109 1.18 -15.21 -2.17
C LEU A 109 1.65 -16.65 -2.46
N ASP A 110 2.57 -16.81 -3.41
CA ASP A 110 3.03 -18.10 -3.94
C ASP A 110 4.55 -18.28 -3.97
N ILE A 111 5.31 -17.32 -3.41
CA ILE A 111 6.76 -17.45 -3.24
C ILE A 111 7.19 -16.98 -1.85
N ILE A 112 8.11 -17.73 -1.23
CA ILE A 112 8.77 -17.34 0.03
C ILE A 112 10.20 -16.91 -0.30
N LEU A 113 10.55 -15.69 0.10
CA LEU A 113 11.88 -15.15 -0.10
C LEU A 113 12.58 -14.91 1.23
N GLY A 114 13.87 -15.25 1.26
CA GLY A 114 14.77 -15.00 2.36
C GLY A 114 15.62 -13.73 2.13
N ILE A 115 15.77 -12.92 3.16
CA ILE A 115 16.47 -11.63 3.11
C ILE A 115 17.24 -11.44 4.43
N LEU A 116 18.45 -10.87 4.33
CA LEU A 116 19.16 -10.36 5.50
C LEU A 116 18.62 -8.97 5.87
N VAL A 117 18.10 -8.83 7.08
CA VAL A 117 17.67 -7.57 7.68
C VAL A 117 18.38 -7.39 9.02
N ASP A 118 18.43 -6.15 9.54
CA ASP A 118 18.85 -5.77 10.90
C ASP A 118 19.85 -6.74 11.59
N ASP A 119 21.13 -6.35 11.63
CA ASP A 119 22.24 -7.15 12.17
C ASP A 119 22.43 -8.53 11.49
N ASP A 120 22.29 -8.57 10.15
CA ASP A 120 22.47 -9.76 9.31
C ASP A 120 21.58 -10.96 9.73
N THR A 121 20.39 -10.66 10.24
CA THR A 121 19.39 -11.67 10.59
C THR A 121 18.68 -12.15 9.32
N PHE A 122 18.68 -13.45 9.06
CA PHE A 122 17.96 -14.05 7.94
C PHE A 122 16.48 -14.23 8.27
N LEU A 123 15.62 -13.44 7.65
CA LEU A 123 14.16 -13.54 7.77
C LEU A 123 13.51 -13.94 6.44
N THR A 124 12.35 -14.59 6.54
CA THR A 124 11.57 -15.06 5.39
C THR A 124 10.21 -14.38 5.33
N PHE A 125 9.77 -14.03 4.12
CA PHE A 125 8.49 -13.37 3.90
C PHE A 125 7.79 -13.96 2.66
N TYR A 126 6.46 -13.85 2.65
CA TYR A 126 5.60 -14.32 1.57
C TYR A 126 5.33 -13.19 0.58
N TYR A 127 5.35 -13.52 -0.71
CA TYR A 127 5.10 -12.57 -1.78
C TYR A 127 4.34 -13.19 -2.96
N ASP A 128 3.87 -12.33 -3.86
CA ASP A 128 3.41 -12.68 -5.20
C ASP A 128 4.60 -12.82 -6.16
N ILE A 129 4.78 -14.01 -6.73
CA ILE A 129 5.88 -14.36 -7.63
C ILE A 129 5.96 -13.45 -8.86
N ARG A 130 4.83 -12.90 -9.31
CA ARG A 130 4.76 -12.07 -10.53
C ARG A 130 5.52 -10.76 -10.39
N ARG A 131 5.76 -10.31 -9.15
CA ARG A 131 6.43 -9.05 -8.84
C ARG A 131 7.96 -9.12 -8.92
N PHE A 132 8.53 -10.31 -9.08
CA PHE A 132 9.96 -10.53 -9.07
C PHE A 132 10.52 -10.88 -10.45
N GLU A 133 11.80 -10.61 -10.63
CA GLU A 133 12.63 -11.04 -11.74
C GLU A 133 13.99 -11.55 -11.21
N ALA A 134 14.76 -12.23 -12.05
CA ALA A 134 16.13 -12.62 -11.70
C ALA A 134 16.99 -11.39 -11.36
N TYR A 135 17.85 -11.50 -10.33
CA TYR A 135 18.72 -10.42 -9.88
C TYR A 135 19.78 -10.04 -10.93
#